data_AF-A0A3P1ZDI7-F1
#
_entry.id   AF-A0A3P1ZDI7-F1
#
_cell.length_a   1.000
_cell.length_b   1.000
_cell.length_c   1.000
_cell.angle_alpha   90.00
_cell.angle_beta   90.00
_cell.angle_gamma   90.00
#
_symmetry.space_group_name_H-M   'P 1'
#
loop_
_entity.id
_entity.type
_entity.pdbx_description
1 polymer ?
#
loop_
_entity_poly.entity_id
_entity_poly.type
_entity_poly.pdbx_seq_one_letter_code
_entity_poly.pdbx_strand_id
1 'polypeptide(L)' 'MEKLEVFKALASPTRIQILDWLKDPESNFGDQEGIDLVKIGVCVSQIKKKLDMTQSTTSQHLSILN' A
#
# COMPACT_ATOMS: atom_id res chain seq x y z
N MET A 1 -16.15 6.31 6.77
CA MET A 1 -15.91 5.14 7.62
C MET A 1 -16.05 5.58 9.07
N GLU A 2 -16.81 4.87 9.91
CA GLU A 2 -16.84 5.19 11.35
C GLU A 2 -15.46 4.96 11.98
N LYS A 3 -15.11 5.70 13.04
CA LYS A 3 -13.78 5.64 13.68
C LYS A 3 -13.36 4.21 14.04
N LEU A 4 -14.29 3.40 14.54
CA LEU A 4 -14.04 2.00 14.88
C LEU A 4 -13.59 1.17 13.67
N GLU A 5 -14.23 1.36 12.51
CA GLU A 5 -13.88 0.66 11.28
C GLU A 5 -12.52 1.11 10.75
N VAL A 6 -12.16 2.39 10.88
CA VAL A 6 -10.81 2.89 10.57
C VAL A 6 -9.76 2.20 11.45
N PHE A 7 -10.00 2.12 12.77
CA PHE A 7 -9.07 1.43 13.66
C PHE A 7 -8.96 -0.07 13.35
N LYS A 8 -10.05 -0.74 12.98
CA LYS A 8 -10.00 -2.15 12.53
C LYS A 8 -9.20 -2.30 11.23
N ALA A 9 -9.37 -1.39 10.28
CA ALA A 9 -8.55 -1.35 9.08
C ALA A 9 -7.06 -1.16 9.46
N LEU A 10 -6.74 -0.22 10.33
CA LEU A 10 -5.36 0.01 10.75
C LEU A 10 -4.77 -1.10 11.63
N ALA A 11 -5.58 -1.92 12.31
CA ALA A 11 -5.08 -2.98 13.21
C ALA A 11 -4.35 -4.15 12.51
N SER A 12 -4.19 -4.13 11.17
CA SER A 12 -3.39 -5.12 10.44
C SER A 12 -1.96 -4.61 10.23
N PRO A 13 -0.94 -5.37 10.68
CA PRO A 13 0.47 -5.01 10.45
C PRO A 13 0.79 -4.80 8.97
N THR A 14 0.28 -5.67 8.10
CA THR A 14 0.45 -5.55 6.64
C THR A 14 -0.11 -4.24 6.10
N ARG A 15 -1.30 -3.81 6.57
CA ARG A 15 -1.92 -2.57 6.09
C ARG A 15 -1.19 -1.34 6.59
N ILE A 16 -0.73 -1.34 7.85
CA ILE A 16 0.15 -0.27 8.35
C ILE A 16 1.44 -0.20 7.54
N GLN A 17 2.08 -1.34 7.27
CA GLN A 17 3.32 -1.39 6.51
C GLN A 17 3.15 -0.82 5.09
N ILE A 18 2.03 -1.13 4.41
CA ILE A 18 1.69 -0.52 3.13
C ILE A 18 1.60 1.01 3.27
N LEU A 19 0.84 1.51 4.25
CA LEU A 19 0.68 2.95 4.47
C LEU A 19 2.01 3.64 4.79
N ASP A 20 2.88 2.99 5.56
CA ASP A 20 4.21 3.53 5.90
C ASP A 20 5.10 3.65 4.66
N TRP A 21 5.04 2.69 3.73
CA TRP A 21 5.74 2.81 2.45
C TRP A 21 5.18 3.92 1.57
N LEU A 22 3.85 4.12 1.59
CA LEU A 22 3.19 5.16 0.79
C LEU A 22 3.44 6.58 1.31
N LYS A 23 3.96 6.74 2.53
CA LYS A 23 4.43 8.06 3.03
C LYS A 23 5.67 8.55 2.28
N ASP A 24 6.49 7.63 1.79
CA ASP A 24 7.70 7.92 1.02
C ASP A 24 7.86 6.85 -0.09
N PRO A 25 7.04 6.92 -1.15
CA PRO A 25 6.99 5.86 -2.15
C PRO A 25 8.26 5.82 -3.02
N GLU A 26 8.94 6.95 -3.21
CA GLU A 26 10.19 7.01 -3.98
C GLU A 26 11.30 6.19 -3.30
N SER A 27 11.52 6.39 -1.99
CA SER A 27 12.50 5.60 -1.23
C SER A 27 12.12 4.12 -1.10
N ASN A 28 10.82 3.80 -1.11
CA ASN A 28 10.33 2.44 -0.87
C ASN A 28 10.16 1.60 -2.14
N PHE A 29 9.86 2.20 -3.28
CA PHE A 29 9.58 1.48 -4.52
C PHE A 29 10.59 1.78 -5.63
N GLY A 30 11.51 2.71 -5.38
CA GLY A 30 12.56 3.13 -6.31
C GLY A 30 12.03 4.04 -7.41
N ASP A 31 12.94 4.67 -8.13
CA ASP A 31 12.57 5.54 -9.23
C ASP A 31 11.93 4.74 -10.36
N GLN A 32 10.77 5.21 -10.81
CA GLN A 32 10.14 4.74 -12.04
C GLN A 32 10.33 5.82 -13.11
N GLU A 33 11.02 5.47 -14.20
CA GLU A 33 11.29 6.42 -15.30
C GLU A 33 9.99 7.10 -15.75
N GLY A 34 9.93 8.43 -15.57
CA GLY A 34 8.81 9.25 -16.02
C GLY A 34 7.54 9.18 -15.15
N ILE A 35 7.55 8.51 -14.00
CA ILE A 35 6.39 8.41 -13.11
C ILE A 35 6.71 9.07 -11.76
N ASP A 36 5.94 10.12 -11.44
CA ASP A 36 5.93 10.74 -10.11
C ASP A 36 5.11 9.86 -9.15
N LEU A 37 5.81 9.04 -8.34
CA LEU A 37 5.17 8.08 -7.45
C LEU A 37 4.36 8.74 -6.34
N VAL A 38 4.64 9.99 -6.00
CA VAL A 38 3.89 10.74 -4.99
C VAL A 38 2.55 11.22 -5.55
N LYS A 39 2.53 11.67 -6.81
CA LYS A 39 1.29 12.14 -7.47
C LYS A 39 0.46 11.02 -8.08
N ILE A 40 1.09 10.04 -8.70
CA ILE A 40 0.41 8.95 -9.43
C ILE A 40 0.14 7.75 -8.52
N GLY A 41 0.98 7.55 -7.50
CA GLY A 41 0.95 6.37 -6.64
C GLY A 41 1.76 5.21 -7.23
N VAL A 42 1.71 4.09 -6.52
CA VAL A 42 2.43 2.86 -6.86
C VAL A 42 1.49 1.76 -7.30
N CYS A 43 1.95 0.95 -8.25
CA CYS A 43 1.15 -0.14 -8.76
C CYS A 43 1.01 -1.27 -7.74
N VAL A 44 -0.16 -1.91 -7.71
CA VAL A 44 -0.42 -3.12 -6.90
C VAL A 44 0.63 -4.20 -7.07
N SER A 45 1.19 -4.33 -8.29
CA SER A 45 2.23 -5.32 -8.60
C SER A 45 3.53 -5.06 -7.84
N GLN A 46 3.88 -3.79 -7.59
CA GLN A 46 5.06 -3.42 -6.81
C GLN A 46 4.86 -3.70 -5.33
N ILE A 47 3.68 -3.34 -4.80
CA ILE A 47 3.32 -3.64 -3.40
C ILE A 47 3.32 -5.15 -3.18
N LYS A 48 2.71 -5.92 -4.09
CA LYS A 48 2.73 -7.38 -4.08
C LYS A 48 4.17 -7.92 -4.03
N LYS A 49 5.04 -7.43 -4.91
CA LYS A 49 6.45 -7.86 -4.98
C LYS A 49 7.20 -7.58 -3.69
N LYS A 50 6.94 -6.43 -3.04
CA LYS A 50 7.59 -6.02 -1.80
C LYS A 50 7.04 -6.75 -0.56
N LEU A 51 5.75 -7.13 -0.57
CA LEU A 51 5.11 -7.93 0.50
C LEU A 51 5.41 -9.43 0.42
N ASP A 52 5.88 -9.91 -0.73
CA ASP A 52 6.01 -11.35 -1.02
C ASP A 52 4.70 -12.13 -0.81
N MET A 53 3.60 -11.57 -1.34
CA MET A 53 2.26 -12.15 -1.23
C MET A 53 1.64 -12.41 -2.61
N THR A 54 0.52 -13.12 -2.63
CA THR A 54 -0.28 -13.26 -3.85
C THR A 54 -0.95 -11.91 -4.20
N GLN A 55 -1.32 -11.74 -5.47
CA GLN A 55 -2.02 -10.53 -5.91
C GLN A 55 -3.39 -10.40 -5.24
N SER A 56 -4.14 -11.51 -5.10
CA SER A 56 -5.46 -11.50 -4.47
C SER A 56 -5.39 -11.06 -3.01
N THR A 57 -4.45 -11.60 -2.24
CA THR A 57 -4.24 -11.20 -0.84
C THR A 57 -3.83 -9.73 -0.74
N THR A 58 -2.91 -9.28 -1.61
CA THR A 58 -2.49 -7.87 -1.66
C THR A 58 -3.66 -6.94 -1.97
N SER A 59 -4.45 -7.24 -3.00
CA SER A 59 -5.64 -6.46 -3.38
C SER A 59 -6.67 -6.40 -2.27
N GLN A 60 -6.88 -7.49 -1.53
CA GLN A 60 -7.80 -7.52 -0.39
C GLN A 60 -7.36 -6.57 0.73
N HIS A 61 -6.06 -6.52 1.04
CA HIS A 61 -5.54 -5.55 2.01
C HIS A 61 -5.78 -4.11 1.57
N LEU A 62 -5.57 -3.81 0.29
CA LEU A 62 -5.75 -2.46 -0.27
C LEU A 62 -7.22 -2.06 -0.36
N SER A 63 -8.13 -2.98 -0.69
CA SER A 63 -9.56 -2.68 -0.73
C SER A 63 -10.14 -2.28 0.63
N ILE A 64 -9.51 -2.73 1.73
CA ILE A 64 -9.89 -2.35 3.09
C ILE A 64 -9.35 -0.95 3.46
N LEU A 65 -8.31 -0.48 2.77
CA LEU A 65 -7.70 0.84 2.98
C LEU A 65 -8.32 1.96 2.14
N ASN A 66 -9.20 1.62 1.18
CA ASN A 66 -9.92 2.58 0.34
C ASN A 66 -11.12 3.24 1.05
#